data_AF-A0A367LYM4-F1
#
_entry.id   AF-A0A367LYM4-F1
#
_cell.length_a   1.000
_cell.length_b   1.000
_cell.length_c   1.000
_cell.angle_alpha   90.00
_cell.angle_beta   90.00
_cell.angle_gamma   90.00
#
_symmetry.space_group_name_H-M   'P 1'
#
loop_
_entity.id
_entity.type
_entity.pdbx_description
1 polymer ?
#
loop_
_entity_poly.entity_id
_entity_poly.type
_entity_poly.pdbx_seq_one_letter_code
_entity_poly.pdbx_strand_id
1 'polypeptide(L)'
;RDLGIELQFVQGSGPAGRVLHEDLDAYLTQDGSVARSGGAAQGYAERHDEQAVPVIGLRRKIAQKMQDAKRRIPHFSYVEEIDVTDLEALRAHLNQKWGGQRGKLTLLPFLVRAMVVALRDFPQLNARYDDEAEVVTRYGAVHVGIATQSDNGLMVPVLRHAESRDLWGNAGEVARLA
;
A
#
# COMPACT_ATOMS: atom_id res chain seq x y z
N ARG A 1 51.03 10.63 43.68
CA ARG A 1 49.68 10.10 44.03
C ARG A 1 48.67 11.22 44.22
N ASP A 2 49.10 12.48 44.38
CA ASP A 2 48.22 13.63 44.56
C ASP A 2 47.51 14.11 43.29
N LEU A 3 47.89 13.60 42.10
CA LEU A 3 47.25 13.90 40.81
C LEU A 3 46.21 12.85 40.35
N GLY A 4 45.94 11.81 41.15
CA GLY A 4 44.95 10.78 40.81
C GLY A 4 45.31 9.84 39.65
N ILE A 5 46.52 9.91 39.11
CA ILE A 5 46.97 9.11 37.96
C ILE A 5 47.42 7.71 38.40
N GLU A 6 46.90 6.68 37.74
CA GLU A 6 47.37 5.30 37.87
C GLU A 6 48.64 5.08 37.03
N LEU A 7 49.79 5.03 37.70
CA LEU A 7 51.11 4.97 37.06
C LEU A 7 51.34 3.75 36.15
N GLN A 8 50.50 2.72 36.24
CA GLN A 8 50.57 1.53 35.38
C GLN A 8 50.26 1.82 33.91
N PHE A 9 49.56 2.92 33.62
CA PHE A 9 49.19 3.32 32.25
C PHE A 9 50.08 4.41 31.67
N VAL A 10 51.07 4.88 32.43
CA VAL A 10 52.02 5.91 31.99
C VAL A 10 53.28 5.23 31.49
N GLN A 11 53.64 5.48 30.23
CA GLN A 11 54.84 4.91 29.63
C GLN A 11 56.08 5.70 30.09
N GLY A 12 56.94 5.06 30.88
CA GLY A 12 58.15 5.70 31.42
C GLY A 12 59.30 5.74 30.41
N SER A 13 59.88 6.92 30.21
CA SER A 13 60.98 7.15 29.26
C SER A 13 62.38 7.15 29.89
N GLY A 14 62.47 7.07 31.23
CA GLY A 14 63.73 7.12 31.97
C GLY A 14 64.57 5.83 31.94
N PRO A 15 65.83 5.86 32.43
CA PRO A 15 66.71 4.69 32.47
C PRO A 15 66.07 3.54 33.26
N ALA A 16 66.07 2.34 32.66
CA ALA A 16 65.37 1.15 33.14
C ALA A 16 63.82 1.26 33.22
N GLY A 17 63.22 2.13 32.40
CA GLY A 17 61.75 2.26 32.29
C GLY A 17 61.10 3.03 33.44
N ARG A 18 61.87 3.85 34.15
CA ARG A 18 61.35 4.68 35.24
C ARG A 18 60.51 5.83 34.67
N VAL A 19 59.31 6.01 35.19
CA VAL A 19 58.42 7.14 34.86
C VAL A 19 59.00 8.43 35.43
N LEU A 20 59.26 9.41 34.56
CA LEU A 20 59.70 10.75 34.94
C LEU A 20 58.50 11.71 35.05
N HIS A 21 58.71 12.90 35.60
CA HIS A 21 57.64 13.89 35.75
C HIS A 21 57.11 14.36 34.38
N GLU A 22 58.01 14.49 33.41
CA GLU A 22 57.71 14.87 32.03
C GLU A 22 56.76 13.88 31.34
N ASP A 23 56.86 12.58 31.66
CA ASP A 23 55.98 11.53 31.14
C ASP A 23 54.55 11.66 31.69
N LEU A 24 54.39 12.18 32.92
CA LEU A 24 53.09 12.44 33.53
C LEU A 24 52.41 13.66 32.89
N ASP A 25 53.18 14.71 32.63
CA ASP A 25 52.69 15.91 31.93
C ASP A 25 52.28 15.59 30.49
N ALA A 26 53.04 14.72 29.80
CA ALA A 26 52.70 14.21 28.49
C ALA A 26 51.41 13.37 28.50
N TYR A 27 51.25 12.49 29.49
CA TYR A 27 50.04 11.68 29.64
C TYR A 27 48.80 12.55 29.88
N LEU A 28 48.90 13.55 30.77
CA LEU A 28 47.81 14.49 31.05
C LEU A 28 47.42 15.35 29.83
N THR A 29 48.39 15.77 29.02
CA THR A 29 48.13 16.53 27.80
C THR A 29 47.55 15.65 26.68
N GLN A 30 47.91 14.37 26.63
CA GLN A 30 47.41 13.42 25.64
C GLN A 30 45.98 12.94 25.95
N ASP A 31 45.62 12.73 27.22
CA ASP A 31 44.28 12.28 27.66
C ASP A 31 43.18 13.34 27.40
N GLY A 32 43.55 14.61 27.20
CA GLY A 32 42.66 15.66 26.70
C GLY A 32 42.24 15.51 25.24
N SER A 33 42.84 14.57 24.49
CA SER A 33 42.64 14.41 23.04
C SER A 33 42.02 13.07 22.60
N VAL A 34 41.82 12.11 23.51
CA VAL A 34 41.36 10.75 23.14
C VAL A 34 39.92 10.45 23.62
N ALA A 35 39.26 11.37 24.32
CA ALA A 35 37.85 11.21 24.74
C ALA A 35 36.83 11.89 23.79
N ARG A 36 36.95 11.68 22.47
CA ARG A 36 35.86 11.96 21.49
C ARG A 36 35.68 10.91 20.40
N SER A 37 36.22 9.71 20.56
CA SER A 37 35.91 8.56 19.70
C SER A 37 34.96 7.55 20.38
N GLY A 38 34.08 8.05 21.26
CA GLY A 38 32.90 7.30 21.68
C GLY A 38 31.82 7.48 20.63
N GLY A 39 31.38 6.37 20.01
CA GLY A 39 30.36 6.35 18.98
C GLY A 39 29.11 7.13 19.36
N ALA A 40 29.02 8.37 18.88
CA ALA A 40 27.76 9.05 18.76
C ALA A 40 26.97 8.24 17.73
N ALA A 41 25.84 7.66 18.14
CA ALA A 41 24.80 7.31 17.20
C ALA A 41 24.65 8.51 16.26
N GLN A 42 24.97 8.34 14.98
CA GLN A 42 24.67 9.34 13.96
C GLN A 42 23.16 9.41 13.89
N GLY A 43 22.57 10.21 14.77
CA GLY A 43 21.17 10.59 14.68
C GLY A 43 20.96 11.22 13.31
N TYR A 44 19.87 10.85 12.65
CA TYR A 44 19.46 11.50 11.41
C TYR A 44 19.41 13.02 11.64
N ALA A 45 20.11 13.77 10.79
CA ALA A 45 20.10 15.22 10.83
C ALA A 45 18.72 15.76 10.43
N GLU A 46 18.33 16.90 11.00
CA GLU A 46 17.08 17.58 10.65
C GLU A 46 17.13 18.00 9.17
N ARG A 47 16.08 17.63 8.41
CA ARG A 47 15.96 17.90 6.98
C ARG A 47 14.91 18.98 6.75
N HIS A 48 15.31 20.03 6.04
CA HIS A 48 14.45 21.14 5.64
C HIS A 48 14.30 21.25 4.11
N ASP A 49 14.74 20.23 3.36
CA ASP A 49 14.59 20.22 1.91
C ASP A 49 13.11 20.08 1.49
N GLU A 50 12.65 20.98 0.62
CA GLU A 50 11.33 20.95 0.02
C GLU A 50 11.45 20.69 -1.49
N GLN A 51 10.71 19.71 -1.99
CA GLN A 51 10.64 19.42 -3.42
C GLN A 51 9.19 19.55 -3.91
N ALA A 52 8.92 20.58 -4.70
CA ALA A 52 7.64 20.74 -5.37
C ALA A 52 7.61 19.89 -6.65
N VAL A 53 6.74 18.87 -6.67
CA VAL A 53 6.51 18.02 -7.85
C VAL A 53 5.14 18.36 -8.46
N PRO A 54 5.08 19.00 -9.65
CA PRO A 54 3.81 19.39 -10.25
C PRO A 54 3.00 18.17 -10.70
N VAL A 55 1.72 18.12 -10.32
CA VAL A 55 0.79 17.09 -10.81
C VAL A 55 0.21 17.52 -12.15
N ILE A 56 0.52 16.77 -13.21
CA ILE A 56 0.12 17.07 -14.60
C ILE A 56 -0.70 15.94 -15.23
N GLY A 57 -1.39 16.25 -16.33
CA GLY A 57 -2.06 15.27 -17.19
C GLY A 57 -3.11 14.41 -16.48
N LEU A 58 -2.99 13.08 -16.63
CA LEU A 58 -3.94 12.10 -16.11
C LEU A 58 -4.07 12.14 -14.58
N ARG A 59 -2.94 12.27 -13.86
CA ARG A 59 -2.95 12.29 -12.40
C ARG A 59 -3.72 13.48 -11.84
N ARG A 60 -3.66 14.63 -12.52
CA ARG A 60 -4.46 15.82 -12.16
C ARG A 60 -5.96 15.58 -12.32
N LYS A 61 -6.38 14.97 -13.44
CA LYS A 61 -7.79 14.66 -13.70
C LYS A 61 -8.34 13.65 -12.68
N ILE A 62 -7.56 12.63 -12.32
CA ILE A 62 -7.93 11.66 -11.28
C ILE A 62 -8.12 12.38 -9.95
N ALA A 63 -7.16 13.22 -9.55
CA ALA A 63 -7.26 13.98 -8.31
C ALA A 63 -8.52 14.87 -8.26
N GLN A 64 -8.83 15.58 -9.35
CA GLN A 64 -10.03 16.39 -9.46
C GLN A 64 -11.30 15.54 -9.31
N LYS A 65 -11.42 14.42 -10.03
CA LYS A 65 -12.59 13.53 -9.92
C LYS A 65 -12.74 12.91 -8.54
N MET A 66 -11.64 12.61 -7.86
CA MET A 66 -11.67 12.10 -6.49
C MET A 66 -12.13 13.17 -5.49
N GLN A 67 -11.66 14.41 -5.65
CA GLN A 67 -12.13 15.52 -4.83
C GLN A 67 -13.63 15.79 -5.05
N ASP A 68 -14.08 15.80 -6.31
CA ASP A 68 -15.50 15.97 -6.64
C ASP A 68 -16.37 14.89 -5.99
N ALA A 69 -15.98 13.62 -6.13
CA ALA A 69 -16.68 12.50 -5.51
C ALA A 69 -16.75 12.63 -3.99
N LYS A 70 -15.64 12.99 -3.32
CA LYS A 70 -15.60 13.12 -1.85
C LYS A 70 -16.35 14.33 -1.31
N ARG A 71 -16.50 15.38 -2.10
CA ARG A 71 -17.26 16.57 -1.73
C ARG A 71 -18.77 16.38 -1.91
N ARG A 72 -19.18 15.71 -2.99
CA ARG A 72 -20.61 15.57 -3.35
C ARG A 72 -21.28 14.37 -2.69
N ILE A 73 -20.57 13.25 -2.56
CA ILE A 73 -21.17 12.00 -2.09
C ILE A 73 -20.91 11.85 -0.58
N PRO A 74 -21.95 11.75 0.27
CA PRO A 74 -21.79 11.40 1.68
C PRO A 74 -21.40 9.93 1.79
N HIS A 75 -20.11 9.66 1.94
CA HIS A 75 -19.61 8.29 2.04
C HIS A 75 -19.77 7.78 3.48
N PHE A 76 -20.33 6.59 3.60
CA PHE A 76 -20.21 5.77 4.79
C PHE A 76 -19.67 4.39 4.38
N SER A 77 -19.07 3.69 5.32
CA SER A 77 -18.53 2.36 5.09
C SER A 77 -19.24 1.37 5.98
N TYR A 78 -19.61 0.24 5.40
CA TYR A 78 -20.13 -0.93 6.09
C TYR A 78 -19.20 -2.10 5.76
N VAL A 79 -18.86 -2.88 6.78
CA VAL A 79 -17.92 -4.00 6.66
C VAL A 79 -18.59 -5.22 7.25
N GLU A 80 -18.58 -6.30 6.49
CA GLU A 80 -19.14 -7.59 6.86
C GLU A 80 -18.21 -8.70 6.35
N GLU A 81 -18.17 -9.81 7.09
CA GLU A 81 -17.41 -11.00 6.72
C GLU A 81 -18.36 -12.03 6.11
N ILE A 82 -17.96 -12.61 4.98
CA ILE A 82 -18.76 -13.60 4.26
C ILE A 82 -17.94 -14.87 4.13
N ASP A 83 -18.46 -15.97 4.67
CA ASP A 83 -17.89 -17.30 4.44
C ASP A 83 -18.15 -17.75 2.99
N VAL A 84 -17.07 -18.03 2.26
CA VAL A 84 -17.09 -18.46 0.86
C VAL A 84 -16.63 -19.92 0.70
N THR A 85 -16.58 -20.71 1.78
CA THR A 85 -16.11 -22.11 1.75
C THR A 85 -16.83 -22.96 0.71
N ASP A 86 -18.17 -22.96 0.71
CA ASP A 86 -18.97 -23.73 -0.24
C ASP A 86 -18.82 -23.22 -1.68
N LEU A 87 -18.65 -21.91 -1.84
CA LEU A 87 -18.42 -21.28 -3.14
C LEU A 87 -17.06 -21.70 -3.72
N GLU A 88 -16.02 -21.77 -2.89
CA GLU A 88 -14.70 -22.25 -3.27
C GLU A 88 -14.73 -23.74 -3.62
N ALA A 89 -15.45 -24.56 -2.85
CA ALA A 89 -15.65 -25.98 -3.17
C ALA A 89 -16.36 -26.16 -4.52
N LEU A 90 -17.42 -25.39 -4.78
CA LEU A 90 -18.11 -25.38 -6.08
C LEU A 90 -17.18 -24.95 -7.21
N ARG A 91 -16.41 -23.87 -7.02
CA ARG A 91 -15.44 -23.38 -8.00
C ARG A 91 -14.40 -24.44 -8.34
N ALA A 92 -13.87 -25.15 -7.33
CA ALA A 92 -12.92 -26.23 -7.52
C ALA A 92 -13.54 -27.38 -8.33
N HIS A 93 -14.75 -27.81 -7.96
CA HIS A 93 -15.48 -28.87 -8.68
C HIS A 93 -15.73 -28.51 -10.15
N LEU A 94 -16.22 -27.28 -10.42
CA LEU A 94 -16.47 -26.81 -11.77
C LEU A 94 -15.19 -26.70 -12.61
N ASN A 95 -14.09 -26.25 -12.00
CA ASN A 95 -12.80 -26.19 -12.67
C ASN A 95 -12.22 -27.57 -12.98
N GLN A 96 -12.39 -28.55 -12.07
CA GLN A 96 -11.96 -29.92 -12.32
C GLN A 96 -12.72 -30.54 -13.49
N LYS A 97 -14.04 -30.31 -13.54
CA LYS A 97 -14.91 -30.92 -14.56
C LYS A 97 -14.82 -30.23 -15.92
N TRP A 98 -14.72 -28.89 -15.95
CA TRP A 98 -14.88 -28.10 -17.17
C TRP A 98 -13.69 -27.20 -17.51
N GLY A 99 -12.72 -27.05 -16.60
CA GLY A 99 -11.64 -26.07 -16.73
C GLY A 99 -10.76 -26.27 -17.98
N GLY A 100 -10.55 -27.54 -18.38
CA GLY A 100 -9.79 -27.86 -19.59
C GLY A 100 -10.50 -27.50 -20.91
N GLN A 101 -11.84 -27.44 -20.90
CA GLN A 101 -12.64 -27.17 -22.12
C GLN A 101 -13.14 -25.72 -22.18
N ARG A 102 -13.55 -25.16 -21.04
CA ARG A 102 -14.22 -23.85 -20.96
C ARG A 102 -13.37 -22.75 -20.33
N GLY A 103 -12.17 -23.08 -19.87
CA GLY A 103 -11.29 -22.17 -19.15
C GLY A 103 -11.52 -22.19 -17.63
N LYS A 104 -10.52 -21.67 -16.91
CA LYS A 104 -10.48 -21.66 -15.44
C LYS A 104 -11.33 -20.52 -14.88
N LEU A 105 -12.25 -20.85 -13.99
CA LEU A 105 -13.04 -19.91 -13.20
C LEU A 105 -12.25 -19.40 -11.99
N THR A 106 -12.19 -18.08 -11.86
CA THR A 106 -11.78 -17.36 -10.65
C THR A 106 -13.01 -17.04 -9.80
N LEU A 107 -12.84 -16.33 -8.68
CA LEU A 107 -13.95 -15.93 -7.81
C LEU A 107 -14.78 -14.77 -8.38
N LEU A 108 -14.15 -13.88 -9.16
CA LEU A 108 -14.80 -12.67 -9.71
C LEU A 108 -16.11 -12.94 -10.48
N PRO A 109 -16.21 -13.94 -11.39
CA PRO A 109 -17.45 -14.22 -12.11
C PRO A 109 -18.60 -14.64 -11.18
N PHE A 110 -18.30 -15.28 -10.06
CA PHE A 110 -19.32 -15.64 -9.07
C PHE A 110 -19.82 -14.40 -8.31
N LEU A 111 -18.92 -13.51 -7.92
CA LEU A 111 -19.29 -12.24 -7.28
C LEU A 111 -20.12 -11.35 -8.21
N VAL A 112 -19.73 -11.25 -9.49
CA VAL A 112 -20.51 -10.57 -10.53
C VAL A 112 -21.90 -11.19 -10.63
N ARG A 113 -22.00 -12.52 -10.63
CA ARG A 113 -23.30 -13.20 -10.70
C ARG A 113 -24.15 -12.93 -9.45
N ALA A 114 -23.55 -12.94 -8.26
CA ALA A 114 -24.24 -12.61 -7.02
C ALA A 114 -24.79 -11.17 -7.05
N MET A 115 -23.99 -10.20 -7.53
CA MET A 115 -24.44 -8.81 -7.71
C MET A 115 -25.61 -8.72 -8.71
N VAL A 116 -25.52 -9.39 -9.85
CA VAL A 116 -26.61 -9.41 -10.86
C VAL A 116 -27.92 -9.92 -10.25
N VAL A 117 -27.85 -10.94 -9.39
CA VAL A 117 -29.05 -11.47 -8.70
C VAL A 117 -29.55 -10.45 -7.67
N ALA A 118 -28.69 -9.95 -6.80
CA ALA A 118 -29.07 -9.02 -5.73
C ALA A 118 -29.65 -7.71 -6.27
N LEU A 119 -29.12 -7.18 -7.38
CA LEU A 119 -29.60 -5.95 -8.00
C LEU A 119 -31.02 -6.06 -8.58
N ARG A 120 -31.53 -7.27 -8.83
CA ARG A 120 -32.93 -7.47 -9.25
C ARG A 120 -33.89 -7.23 -8.09
N ASP A 121 -33.51 -7.68 -6.91
CA ASP A 121 -34.31 -7.53 -5.69
C ASP A 121 -34.15 -6.12 -5.09
N PHE A 122 -32.99 -5.49 -5.30
CA PHE A 122 -32.64 -4.16 -4.77
C PHE A 122 -32.22 -3.18 -5.90
N PRO A 123 -33.12 -2.80 -6.81
CA PRO A 123 -32.80 -1.96 -7.98
C PRO A 123 -32.34 -0.54 -7.61
N GLN A 124 -32.61 -0.08 -6.39
CA GLN A 124 -32.11 1.21 -5.88
C GLN A 124 -30.57 1.26 -5.78
N LEU A 125 -29.90 0.11 -5.71
CA LEU A 125 -28.44 0.05 -5.67
C LEU A 125 -27.79 0.27 -7.04
N ASN A 126 -28.52 0.00 -8.14
CA ASN A 126 -28.06 0.27 -9.51
C ASN A 126 -28.64 1.60 -10.03
N ALA A 127 -28.29 2.70 -9.35
CA ALA A 127 -28.84 4.01 -9.64
C ALA A 127 -27.78 5.11 -9.58
N ARG A 128 -28.06 6.21 -10.28
CA ARG A 128 -27.30 7.46 -10.20
C ARG A 128 -28.21 8.56 -9.67
N TYR A 129 -27.75 9.27 -8.65
CA TYR A 129 -28.33 10.56 -8.25
C TYR A 129 -27.67 11.69 -9.04
N ASP A 130 -28.48 12.61 -9.55
CA ASP A 130 -28.02 13.84 -10.18
C ASP A 130 -28.32 15.02 -9.25
N ASP A 131 -27.27 15.64 -8.70
CA ASP A 131 -27.40 16.73 -7.74
C ASP A 131 -28.02 18.00 -8.35
N GLU A 132 -27.85 18.22 -9.66
CA GLU A 132 -28.32 19.43 -10.34
C GLU A 132 -29.77 19.30 -10.77
N ALA A 133 -30.17 18.10 -11.23
CA ALA A 133 -31.54 17.81 -11.63
C ALA A 133 -32.42 17.31 -10.47
N GLU A 134 -31.84 16.95 -9.33
CA GLU A 134 -32.51 16.30 -8.18
C GLU A 134 -33.23 14.99 -8.57
N VAL A 135 -32.69 14.25 -9.53
CA VAL A 135 -33.28 13.02 -10.08
C VAL A 135 -32.44 11.80 -9.76
N VAL A 136 -33.08 10.73 -9.28
CA VAL A 136 -32.50 9.39 -9.21
C VAL A 136 -32.86 8.61 -10.48
N THR A 137 -31.85 8.27 -11.28
CA THR A 137 -32.00 7.41 -12.46
C THR A 137 -31.60 5.98 -12.11
N ARG A 138 -32.52 5.02 -12.25
CA ARG A 138 -32.25 3.58 -12.04
C ARG A 138 -32.00 2.90 -13.38
N TYR A 139 -31.07 1.95 -13.40
CA TYR A 139 -30.69 1.22 -14.60
C TYR A 139 -31.09 -0.26 -14.52
N GLY A 140 -31.71 -0.76 -15.60
CA GLY A 140 -32.01 -2.20 -15.72
C GLY A 140 -30.80 -3.02 -16.18
N ALA A 141 -29.94 -2.43 -17.02
CA ALA A 141 -28.69 -3.06 -17.42
C ALA A 141 -27.67 -3.00 -16.27
N VAL A 142 -26.94 -4.10 -16.06
CA VAL A 142 -25.90 -4.21 -15.03
C VAL A 142 -24.55 -4.14 -15.72
N HIS A 143 -23.79 -3.10 -15.38
CA HIS A 143 -22.43 -2.91 -15.86
C HIS A 143 -21.50 -2.93 -14.65
N VAL A 144 -20.47 -3.78 -14.68
CA VAL A 144 -19.56 -3.96 -13.55
C VAL A 144 -18.18 -3.46 -13.90
N GLY A 145 -17.70 -2.45 -13.19
CA GLY A 145 -16.31 -2.00 -13.27
C GLY A 145 -15.41 -2.90 -12.43
N ILE A 146 -14.29 -3.35 -12.99
CA ILE A 146 -13.30 -4.16 -12.27
C ILE A 146 -12.03 -3.34 -12.16
N ALA A 147 -11.61 -3.04 -10.93
CA ALA A 147 -10.40 -2.28 -10.69
C ALA A 147 -9.16 -3.17 -10.81
N THR A 148 -8.29 -2.87 -11.77
CA THR A 148 -7.09 -3.64 -12.09
C THR A 148 -5.86 -2.75 -11.98
N GLN A 149 -4.84 -3.20 -11.25
CA GLN A 149 -3.56 -2.52 -11.16
C GLN A 149 -2.70 -2.91 -12.37
N SER A 150 -2.25 -1.91 -13.13
CA SER A 150 -1.30 -2.07 -14.25
C SER A 150 0.00 -1.29 -13.98
N ASP A 151 1.01 -1.49 -14.81
CA ASP A 151 2.27 -0.73 -14.77
C ASP A 151 2.05 0.78 -14.96
N ASN A 152 1.02 1.14 -15.73
CA ASN A 152 0.62 2.52 -15.99
C ASN A 152 -0.29 3.11 -14.88
N GLY A 153 -0.56 2.34 -13.83
CA GLY A 153 -1.44 2.70 -12.72
C GLY A 153 -2.75 1.92 -12.68
N LEU A 154 -3.69 2.40 -11.85
CA LEU A 154 -5.01 1.80 -11.69
C LEU A 154 -5.89 2.08 -12.92
N MET A 155 -6.42 1.02 -13.52
CA MET A 155 -7.42 1.08 -14.60
C MET A 155 -8.70 0.36 -14.16
N VAL A 156 -9.86 0.80 -14.67
CA VAL A 156 -11.15 0.16 -14.40
C VAL A 156 -11.84 -0.23 -15.70
N PRO A 157 -11.53 -1.40 -16.30
CA PRO A 157 -12.35 -1.95 -17.36
C PRO A 157 -13.80 -2.21 -16.93
N VAL A 158 -14.73 -2.12 -17.87
CA VAL A 158 -16.18 -2.29 -17.61
C VAL A 158 -16.71 -3.52 -18.34
N LEU A 159 -17.18 -4.48 -17.55
CA LEU A 159 -17.99 -5.61 -18.00
C LEU A 159 -19.42 -5.12 -18.32
N ARG A 160 -19.71 -4.88 -19.60
CA ARG A 160 -21.02 -4.38 -20.05
C ARG A 160 -22.03 -5.50 -20.21
N HIS A 161 -23.23 -5.35 -19.69
CA HIS A 161 -24.31 -6.35 -19.70
C HIS A 161 -23.94 -7.64 -18.98
N ALA A 162 -23.45 -7.53 -17.74
CA ALA A 162 -23.10 -8.69 -16.92
C ALA A 162 -24.32 -9.60 -16.66
N GLU A 163 -25.53 -9.02 -16.66
CA GLU A 163 -26.80 -9.72 -16.45
C GLU A 163 -27.18 -10.68 -17.58
N SER A 164 -26.69 -10.42 -18.80
CA SER A 164 -27.02 -11.20 -19.99
C SER A 164 -26.02 -12.31 -20.28
N ARG A 165 -24.95 -12.45 -19.49
CA ARG A 165 -23.94 -13.49 -19.62
C ARG A 165 -24.11 -14.56 -18.56
N ASP A 166 -23.71 -15.78 -18.92
CA ASP A 166 -23.54 -16.87 -17.97
C ASP A 166 -22.20 -16.73 -17.23
N LEU A 167 -21.94 -17.66 -16.31
CA LEU A 167 -20.75 -17.63 -15.46
C LEU A 167 -19.45 -17.66 -16.27
N TRP A 168 -19.38 -18.49 -17.32
CA TRP A 168 -18.19 -18.59 -18.17
C TRP A 168 -18.07 -17.43 -19.15
N GLY A 169 -19.18 -16.90 -19.66
CA GLY A 169 -19.18 -15.69 -20.48
C GLY A 169 -18.64 -14.49 -19.70
N ASN A 170 -19.03 -14.34 -18.43
CA ASN A 170 -18.44 -13.33 -17.55
C ASN A 170 -16.95 -13.60 -17.30
N ALA A 171 -16.56 -14.85 -17.02
CA ALA A 171 -15.15 -15.19 -16.83
C ALA A 171 -14.27 -14.87 -18.04
N GLY A 172 -14.71 -15.22 -19.24
CA GLY A 172 -14.00 -14.92 -20.48
C GLY A 172 -13.88 -13.41 -20.73
N GLU A 173 -14.95 -12.66 -20.45
CA GLU A 173 -14.93 -11.21 -20.63
C GLU A 173 -14.04 -10.49 -19.61
N VAL A 174 -13.97 -10.97 -18.37
CA VAL A 174 -12.99 -10.48 -17.38
C VAL A 174 -11.56 -10.75 -17.87
N ALA A 175 -11.28 -11.95 -18.38
CA ALA A 175 -9.95 -12.29 -18.89
C ALA A 175 -9.56 -11.47 -20.14
N ARG A 176 -10.53 -11.09 -20.98
CA ARG A 176 -10.31 -10.23 -22.15
C ARG A 176 -9.97 -8.78 -21.77
N LEU A 177 -10.45 -8.34 -20.60
CA LEU A 177 -10.35 -6.97 -20.11
C LEU A 177 -9.15 -6.73 -19.16
N ALA A 178 -8.58 -7.80 -18.62
CA ALA A 178 -7.39 -7.79 -17.77
C ALA A 178 -6.12 -7.59 -18.60
#